data_AF-A0A378YIX6-F1
#
_entry.id   AF-A0A378YIX6-F1
#
_cell.length_a   1.000
_cell.length_b   1.000
_cell.length_c   1.000
_cell.angle_alpha   90.00
_cell.angle_beta   90.00
_cell.angle_gamma   90.00
#
_symmetry.space_group_name_H-M   'P 1'
#
loop_
_entity.id
_entity.type
_entity.pdbx_description
1 polymer ?
#
loop_
_entity_poly.entity_id
_entity_poly.type
_entity_poly.pdbx_seq_one_letter_code
_entity_poly.pdbx_strand_id
1 'polypeptide(L)'
;MEPQFPIARQAIGPITVTKGELIVVNYEILTMAGQFEDQCIDGEKDWYGSGIELPNGDYVCTVSQLTEPELSRTHDGPDFHLQLIPGETPKWTSTAWFDL
;
A
#
# COMPACT_ATOMS: atom_id res chain seq x y z
N MET A 1 -6.84 4.99 -14.64
CA MET A 1 -5.91 4.68 -15.75
C MET A 1 -5.49 3.24 -15.58
N GLU A 2 -5.56 2.43 -16.62
CA GLU A 2 -5.01 1.07 -16.59
C GLU A 2 -3.48 1.14 -16.64
N PRO A 3 -2.74 0.30 -15.89
CA PRO A 3 -1.28 0.37 -15.85
C PRO A 3 -0.68 0.06 -17.23
N GLN A 4 0.23 0.92 -17.71
CA GLN A 4 0.98 0.72 -18.97
C GLN A 4 2.07 -0.36 -18.86
N PHE A 5 2.28 -0.91 -17.68
CA PHE A 5 3.27 -1.95 -17.40
C PHE A 5 2.55 -3.28 -17.08
N PRO A 6 3.10 -4.43 -17.51
CA PRO A 6 2.55 -5.72 -17.15
C PRO A 6 2.51 -5.88 -15.62
N ILE A 7 1.35 -6.30 -15.10
CA ILE A 7 1.19 -6.57 -13.67
C ILE A 7 1.90 -7.89 -13.36
N ALA A 8 2.98 -7.83 -12.58
CA ALA A 8 3.73 -8.99 -12.15
C ALA A 8 2.93 -9.81 -11.11
N ARG A 9 2.38 -9.11 -10.12
CA ARG A 9 1.48 -9.68 -9.11
C ARG A 9 0.52 -8.63 -8.57
N GLN A 10 -0.58 -9.10 -8.00
CA GLN A 10 -1.65 -8.26 -7.49
C GLN A 10 -2.16 -8.76 -6.14
N ALA A 11 -2.53 -7.83 -5.26
CA ALA A 11 -3.22 -8.09 -4.00
C ALA A 11 -4.47 -7.21 -3.95
N ILE A 12 -5.60 -7.78 -3.53
CA ILE A 12 -6.87 -7.08 -3.43
C ILE A 12 -7.48 -7.36 -2.07
N GLY A 13 -7.94 -6.32 -1.38
CA GLY A 13 -8.67 -6.47 -0.14
C GLY A 13 -9.13 -5.14 0.46
N PRO A 14 -9.88 -5.20 1.56
CA PRO A 14 -10.54 -4.02 2.11
C PRO A 14 -9.56 -3.14 2.90
N ILE A 15 -9.80 -1.84 2.84
CA ILE A 15 -9.17 -0.87 3.72
C ILE A 15 -10.22 0.13 4.20
N THR A 16 -10.14 0.49 5.48
CA THR A 16 -10.95 1.56 6.07
C THR A 16 -10.07 2.78 6.27
N VAL A 17 -10.44 3.87 5.62
CA VAL A 17 -9.74 5.15 5.73
C VAL A 17 -10.36 5.92 6.89
N THR A 18 -9.51 6.38 7.79
CA THR A 18 -9.90 7.22 8.93
C THR A 18 -9.06 8.48 8.95
N LYS A 19 -9.59 9.57 9.51
CA LYS A 19 -8.94 10.89 9.56
C LYS A 19 -8.61 11.54 8.21
N GLY A 20 -9.24 11.09 7.11
CA GLY A 20 -9.14 11.74 5.80
C GLY A 20 -7.83 11.46 5.05
N GLU A 21 -7.05 10.46 5.47
CA GLU A 21 -5.77 10.15 4.87
C GLU A 21 -5.46 8.65 4.90
N LEU A 22 -4.84 8.17 3.82
CA LEU A 22 -4.20 6.87 3.74
C LEU A 22 -2.68 7.07 3.73
N ILE A 23 -1.98 6.41 4.66
CA ILE A 23 -0.52 6.46 4.74
C ILE A 23 0.05 5.17 4.15
N VAL A 24 0.91 5.31 3.15
CA VAL A 24 1.64 4.20 2.53
C VAL A 24 3.10 4.28 2.98
N VAL A 25 3.57 3.26 3.69
CA VAL A 25 4.95 3.14 4.19
C VAL A 25 5.54 1.80 3.79
N ASN A 26 6.87 1.72 3.79
CA ASN A 26 7.54 0.44 3.63
C ASN A 26 7.37 -0.44 4.89
N TYR A 27 7.65 -1.74 4.76
CA TYR A 27 7.51 -2.69 5.87
C TYR A 27 8.48 -2.40 7.03
N GLU A 28 9.72 -1.97 6.73
CA GLU A 28 10.74 -1.70 7.75
C GLU A 28 10.28 -0.62 8.73
N ILE A 29 9.70 0.46 8.22
CA ILE A 29 9.13 1.55 9.03
C ILE A 29 7.94 1.05 9.84
N LEU A 30 7.07 0.22 9.26
CA LEU A 30 5.95 -0.37 9.99
C LEU A 30 6.46 -1.22 11.18
N THR A 31 7.52 -2.00 10.97
CA THR A 31 8.12 -2.80 12.04
C THR A 31 8.80 -1.95 13.11
N MET A 32 9.47 -0.86 12.72
CA MET A 32 10.11 0.08 13.64
C MET A 32 9.06 0.78 14.51
N ALA A 33 7.98 1.29 13.90
CA ALA A 33 6.90 1.94 14.64
C ALA A 33 6.22 0.96 15.62
N GLY A 34 6.08 -0.32 15.24
CA GLY A 34 5.55 -1.35 16.14
C GLY A 34 6.41 -1.62 17.38
N GLN A 35 7.68 -1.20 17.41
CA GLN A 35 8.56 -1.36 18.56
C GLN A 35 8.43 -0.22 19.59
N PHE A 36 7.82 0.91 19.22
CA PHE A 36 7.71 2.10 20.06
C PHE A 36 6.25 2.55 20.14
N GLU A 37 5.57 2.25 21.25
CA GLU A 37 4.15 2.55 21.45
C GLU A 37 3.80 4.06 21.33
N ASP A 38 4.78 4.94 21.59
CA ASP A 38 4.61 6.40 21.52
C ASP A 38 4.89 7.00 20.14
N GLN A 39 5.40 6.22 19.17
CA GLN A 39 5.68 6.71 17.83
C GLN A 39 4.50 6.48 16.89
N CYS A 40 3.87 7.57 16.47
CA CYS A 40 2.87 7.53 15.41
C CYS A 40 3.54 7.73 14.04
N ILE A 41 3.24 6.81 13.11
CA ILE A 41 3.74 6.86 11.72
C ILE A 41 3.26 8.13 10.99
N ASP A 42 2.12 8.70 11.39
CA ASP A 42 1.54 9.89 10.76
C ASP A 42 2.37 11.17 10.95
N GLY A 43 3.10 11.30 12.06
CA GLY A 43 3.93 12.47 12.36
C GLY A 43 5.18 12.57 11.48
N GLU A 44 5.68 11.45 10.97
CA GLU A 44 6.91 11.36 10.16
C GLU A 44 6.64 10.78 8.76
N LYS A 45 5.39 10.79 8.30
CA LYS A 45 4.97 10.24 7.00
C LYS A 45 5.74 10.81 5.80
N ASP A 46 6.16 12.07 5.87
CA ASP A 46 6.94 12.73 4.80
C ASP A 46 8.38 12.20 4.68
N TRP A 47 8.88 11.55 5.72
CA TRP A 47 10.22 10.96 5.77
C TRP A 47 10.20 9.47 5.43
N TYR A 48 9.09 8.80 5.70
CA TYR A 48 9.01 7.34 5.68
C TYR A 48 8.03 6.75 4.66
N GLY A 49 7.25 7.59 3.99
CA GLY A 49 6.19 7.11 3.12
C GLY A 49 5.54 8.18 2.26
N SER A 50 4.26 7.99 2.01
CA SER A 50 3.43 8.92 1.25
C SER A 50 2.04 8.99 1.88
N GLY A 51 1.63 10.20 2.22
CA GLY A 51 0.27 10.53 2.62
C GLY A 51 -0.61 10.75 1.38
N ILE A 52 -1.72 10.03 1.30
CA ILE A 52 -2.70 10.16 0.23
C ILE A 52 -3.98 10.72 0.86
N GLU A 53 -4.31 11.97 0.55
CA GLU A 53 -5.59 12.56 0.95
C GLU A 53 -6.74 11.77 0.35
N LEU A 54 -7.61 11.25 1.22
CA LEU A 54 -8.67 10.35 0.82
C LEU A 54 -9.83 10.43 1.83
N PRO A 55 -11.09 10.60 1.40
CA PRO A 55 -12.22 10.68 2.32
C PRO A 55 -12.31 9.46 3.24
N ASN A 56 -12.87 9.68 4.43
CA ASN A 56 -13.20 8.56 5.32
C ASN A 56 -14.21 7.63 4.65
N GLY A 57 -13.98 6.33 4.79
CA GLY A 57 -14.87 5.31 4.23
C GLY A 57 -14.16 4.00 4.00
N ASP A 58 -14.94 3.04 3.50
CA ASP A 58 -14.46 1.71 3.14
C ASP A 58 -14.17 1.63 1.65
N TYR A 59 -12.99 1.08 1.34
CA TYR A 59 -12.48 0.96 -0.01
C TYR A 59 -12.01 -0.47 -0.27
N VAL A 60 -12.21 -0.91 -1.51
CA VAL A 60 -11.47 -2.02 -2.09
C VAL A 60 -10.15 -1.48 -2.58
N CYS A 61 -9.07 -1.89 -1.90
CA CYS A 61 -7.71 -1.56 -2.26
C CYS A 61 -7.13 -2.67 -3.13
N THR A 62 -6.62 -2.26 -4.29
CA THR A 62 -5.88 -3.12 -5.21
C THR A 62 -4.46 -2.59 -5.31
N VAL A 63 -3.50 -3.41 -4.90
CA VAL A 63 -2.06 -3.14 -5.06
C VAL A 63 -1.55 -3.99 -6.20
N SER A 64 -1.07 -3.35 -7.25
CA SER A 64 -0.48 -4.00 -8.42
C SER A 64 1.01 -3.71 -8.47
N GLN A 65 1.85 -4.74 -8.44
CA GLN A 65 3.27 -4.59 -8.68
C GLN A 65 3.54 -4.60 -10.18
N LEU A 66 4.22 -3.56 -10.65
CA LEU A 66 4.45 -3.30 -12.08
C LEU A 66 5.84 -3.77 -12.54
N THR A 67 6.72 -4.11 -11.60
CA THR A 67 8.06 -4.64 -11.86
C THR A 67 8.39 -5.88 -11.05
N GLU A 68 8.96 -6.89 -11.71
CA GLU A 68 9.60 -8.00 -11.01
C GLU A 68 11.00 -7.55 -10.52
N PRO A 69 11.25 -7.49 -9.20
CA PRO A 69 12.53 -7.02 -8.66
C PRO A 69 13.68 -7.92 -9.14
N GLU A 70 13.39 -9.21 -9.33
CA GLU A 70 14.33 -10.24 -9.74
C GLU A 70 14.85 -10.05 -11.18
N LEU A 71 14.06 -9.39 -12.05
CA LEU A 71 14.43 -9.24 -13.45
C LEU A 71 15.42 -8.09 -13.70
N SER A 72 15.81 -7.32 -12.67
CA SER A 72 16.75 -6.19 -12.77
C SER A 72 16.43 -5.23 -13.93
N ARG A 73 15.14 -5.15 -14.32
CA ARG A 73 14.69 -4.27 -15.39
C ARG A 73 14.40 -2.92 -14.77
N THR A 74 15.34 -1.99 -14.93
CA THR A 74 15.11 -0.58 -14.62
C THR A 74 14.05 -0.04 -15.59
N HIS A 75 12.95 0.48 -15.06
CA HIS A 75 11.94 1.21 -15.82
C HIS A 75 11.75 2.59 -15.19
N ASP A 76 11.38 3.59 -15.99
CA ASP A 76 11.19 4.97 -15.54
C ASP A 76 9.82 5.19 -14.85
N GLY A 77 9.12 4.11 -14.48
CA GLY A 77 7.77 4.14 -13.91
C GLY A 77 7.74 3.81 -12.42
N PRO A 78 6.57 3.89 -11.78
CA PRO A 78 6.41 3.47 -10.39
C PRO A 78 6.45 1.93 -10.26
N ASP A 79 7.10 1.42 -9.22
CA ASP A 79 7.15 -0.03 -8.94
C ASP A 79 5.78 -0.61 -8.58
N PHE A 80 4.89 0.23 -8.01
CA PHE A 80 3.56 -0.16 -7.57
C PHE A 80 2.50 0.82 -8.07
N HIS A 81 1.33 0.28 -8.36
CA HIS A 81 0.10 1.03 -8.63
C HIS A 81 -0.96 0.67 -7.59
N LEU A 82 -1.52 1.71 -6.97
CA LEU A 82 -2.59 1.61 -5.98
C LEU A 82 -3.90 2.08 -6.60
N GLN A 83 -4.92 1.25 -6.53
CA GLN A 83 -6.28 1.60 -6.92
C GLN A 83 -7.22 1.44 -5.74
N LEU A 84 -8.00 2.49 -5.47
CA LEU A 84 -8.95 2.56 -4.36
C LEU A 84 -10.35 2.81 -4.94
N ILE A 85 -11.25 1.86 -4.72
CA ILE A 85 -12.65 1.95 -5.19
C ILE A 85 -13.55 1.89 -3.96
N PRO A 86 -14.48 2.83 -3.75
CA PRO A 86 -15.44 2.74 -2.65
C PRO A 86 -16.20 1.42 -2.66
N GLY A 87 -16.23 0.71 -1.54
CA GLY A 87 -16.94 -0.56 -1.43
C GLY A 87 -16.45 -1.46 -0.30
N GLU A 88 -17.27 -2.44 0.04
CA GLU A 88 -16.97 -3.44 1.07
C GLU A 88 -16.54 -4.76 0.43
N THR A 89 -15.44 -5.33 0.92
CA THR A 89 -14.96 -6.67 0.55
C THR A 89 -14.63 -7.48 1.81
N PRO A 90 -14.57 -8.81 1.73
CA PRO A 90 -14.17 -9.64 2.88
C PRO A 90 -12.76 -9.24 3.36
N LYS A 91 -12.59 -9.17 4.69
CA LYS A 91 -11.33 -8.80 5.36
C LYS A 91 -10.14 -9.59 4.80
N TRP A 92 -8.96 -8.97 4.79
CA TRP A 92 -7.71 -9.67 4.56
C TRP A 92 -7.62 -10.87 5.53
N THR A 93 -7.56 -12.08 4.99
CA THR A 93 -7.45 -13.32 5.77
C THR A 93 -6.01 -13.78 5.93
N SER A 94 -5.09 -13.23 5.13
CA SER A 94 -3.65 -13.47 5.20
C SER A 94 -2.89 -12.29 4.57
N THR A 95 -1.59 -12.21 4.85
CA THR A 95 -0.67 -11.35 4.10
C THR A 95 -0.60 -11.81 2.65
N ALA A 96 -0.81 -10.90 1.71
CA ALA A 96 -0.92 -11.25 0.29
C ALA A 96 0.39 -11.73 -0.35
N TRP A 97 1.54 -11.25 0.14
CA TRP A 97 2.86 -11.44 -0.50
C TRP A 97 3.97 -11.86 0.47
N PHE A 98 3.61 -12.55 1.55
CA PHE A 98 4.58 -13.12 2.49
C PHE A 98 4.55 -14.64 2.35
N ASP A 99 5.55 -15.19 1.65
CA ASP A 99 5.85 -16.63 1.71
C ASP A 99 6.82 -16.81 2.87
N LEU A 100 6.42 -17.62 3.86
CA LEU A 100 7.26 -18.03 5.00
C LEU A 100 8.34 -19.02 4.57
#